data_AF-A0A0P8X6F1-F1
#
_entry.id   AF-A0A0P8X6F1-F1
#
_cell.length_a   1.000
_cell.length_b   1.000
_cell.length_c   1.000
_cell.angle_alpha   90.00
_cell.angle_beta   90.00
_cell.angle_gamma   90.00
#
_symmetry.space_group_name_H-M   'P 1'
#
loop_
_entity.id
_entity.type
_entity.pdbx_description
1 polymer ?
#
loop_
_entity_poly.entity_id
_entity_poly.type
_entity_poly.pdbx_seq_one_letter_code
_entity_poly.pdbx_strand_id
1 'polypeptide(L)'
;MASWLDYKLISKIANKYKVVLIGKNRYYKKSIKHPNLIILEHKDYSQLPYYLLQFNLTMISFKLTNMIKGGDPIKYYEYIYAGKSVVSTEIYEIKRKFNNITYFMNYYNCYQVIERAIKEDCFSKRLERIRAAKENTWSIRVKKHMRKLLNICSKLITIRGIRIVLLN
;
A
#
# COMPACT_ATOMS: atom_id res chain seq x y z
N MET A 1 -7.82 9.68 14.26
CA MET A 1 -7.06 8.90 13.24
C MET A 1 -6.24 7.76 13.84
N ALA A 2 -5.88 6.80 13.00
CA ALA A 2 -5.19 5.57 13.38
C ALA A 2 -3.79 5.82 13.99
N SER A 3 -3.43 5.09 15.05
CA SER A 3 -2.21 5.34 15.83
C SER A 3 -0.91 5.07 15.07
N TRP A 4 -0.96 4.18 14.07
CA TRP A 4 0.16 3.76 13.22
C TRP A 4 0.54 4.77 12.14
N LEU A 5 -0.26 5.82 11.91
CA LEU A 5 0.12 6.91 11.01
C LEU A 5 1.22 7.79 11.62
N ASP A 6 2.17 8.20 10.79
CA ASP A 6 3.20 9.17 11.15
C ASP A 6 2.70 10.61 10.98
N TYR A 7 2.06 11.11 12.03
CA TYR A 7 1.53 12.48 12.06
C TYR A 7 2.61 13.54 11.91
N LYS A 8 3.85 13.31 12.37
CA LYS A 8 4.94 14.29 12.24
C LYS A 8 5.32 14.44 10.77
N LEU A 9 5.45 13.31 10.06
CA LEU A 9 5.70 13.31 8.62
C LEU A 9 4.54 13.94 7.84
N ILE A 10 3.30 13.59 8.18
CA ILE A 10 2.10 14.17 7.54
C ILE A 10 2.05 15.68 7.74
N SER A 11 2.21 16.18 8.98
CA SER A 11 2.25 17.62 9.27
C SER A 11 3.35 18.31 8.48
N LYS A 12 4.55 17.70 8.42
CA LYS A 12 5.64 18.26 7.62
C LYS A 12 5.25 18.38 6.16
N ILE A 13 4.73 17.32 5.55
CA ILE A 13 4.27 17.36 4.15
C ILE A 13 3.21 18.45 3.96
N ALA A 14 2.30 18.60 4.92
CA ALA A 14 1.25 19.61 4.90
C ALA A 14 1.78 21.06 4.96
N ASN A 15 3.01 21.31 5.42
CA ASN A 15 3.60 22.66 5.36
C ASN A 15 3.77 23.16 3.91
N LYS A 16 3.91 22.26 2.94
CA LYS A 16 4.11 22.60 1.52
C LYS A 16 2.94 22.20 0.62
N TYR A 17 2.22 21.14 0.97
CA TYR A 17 1.19 20.54 0.11
C TYR A 17 -0.16 20.47 0.82
N LYS A 18 -1.25 20.54 0.05
CA LYS A 18 -2.57 20.19 0.58
C LYS A 18 -2.66 18.67 0.72
N VAL A 19 -2.92 18.20 1.94
CA VAL A 19 -3.03 16.77 2.26
C VAL A 19 -4.48 16.45 2.58
N VAL A 20 -5.01 15.39 1.97
CA VAL A 20 -6.35 14.88 2.25
C VAL A 20 -6.25 13.52 2.92
N LEU A 21 -6.82 13.38 4.11
CA LEU A 21 -6.94 12.13 4.83
C LEU A 21 -8.40 11.70 4.89
N ILE A 22 -8.71 10.53 4.33
CA ILE A 22 -10.07 9.99 4.26
C ILE A 22 -10.18 8.78 5.19
N GLY A 23 -11.25 8.71 5.98
CA GLY A 23 -11.49 7.61 6.90
C GLY A 23 -11.35 7.97 8.38
N LYS A 24 -11.54 9.24 8.75
CA LYS A 24 -11.78 9.58 10.15
C LYS A 24 -13.05 8.83 10.61
N ASN A 25 -12.97 8.25 11.81
CA ASN A 25 -14.08 7.56 12.44
C ASN A 25 -14.03 7.79 13.95
N ARG A 26 -15.14 7.48 14.64
CA ARG A 26 -15.29 7.66 16.10
C ARG A 26 -14.29 6.88 16.95
N TYR A 27 -13.75 5.78 16.44
CA TYR A 27 -12.82 4.91 17.17
C TYR A 27 -11.42 5.50 17.27
N TYR A 28 -11.09 6.45 16.39
CA TYR A 28 -9.78 7.01 16.34
C TYR A 28 -9.68 8.38 17.03
N LYS A 29 -9.33 8.38 18.32
CA LYS A 29 -9.29 9.58 19.19
C LYS A 29 -8.24 10.62 18.83
N LYS A 30 -7.15 10.28 18.11
CA LYS A 30 -6.11 11.25 17.76
C LYS A 30 -6.59 12.22 16.67
N SER A 31 -6.53 13.52 16.94
CA SER A 31 -6.73 14.55 15.93
C SER A 31 -5.40 15.25 15.64
N ILE A 32 -5.24 15.67 14.39
CA ILE A 32 -4.14 16.49 13.91
C ILE A 32 -4.81 17.72 13.29
N LYS A 33 -4.33 18.92 13.62
CA LYS A 33 -4.83 20.17 13.05
C LYS A 33 -3.71 20.84 12.29
N HIS A 34 -3.98 21.19 11.04
CA HIS A 34 -3.05 21.92 10.18
C HIS A 34 -3.86 22.63 9.08
N PRO A 35 -3.56 23.88 8.71
CA PRO A 35 -4.35 24.64 7.73
C PRO A 35 -4.45 23.96 6.35
N ASN A 36 -3.38 23.27 5.94
CA ASN A 36 -3.34 22.52 4.68
C ASN A 36 -3.78 21.05 4.79
N LEU A 37 -4.30 20.61 5.94
CA LEU A 37 -4.77 19.25 6.14
C LEU A 37 -6.29 19.20 6.14
N ILE A 38 -6.85 18.53 5.14
CA ILE A 38 -8.28 18.22 5.05
C ILE A 38 -8.51 16.82 5.58
N ILE A 39 -9.40 16.70 6.54
CA ILE A 39 -9.76 15.42 7.16
C ILE A 39 -11.21 15.13 6.81
N LEU A 40 -11.43 14.09 6.01
CA LEU A 40 -12.74 13.60 5.67
C LEU A 40 -13.10 12.42 6.57
N GLU A 41 -14.37 12.39 6.98
CA GLU A 41 -14.96 11.21 7.62
C GLU A 41 -14.89 9.99 6.70
N HIS A 42 -15.28 8.84 7.23
CA HIS A 42 -15.43 7.62 6.46
C HIS A 42 -16.28 7.85 5.20
N LYS A 43 -15.87 7.21 4.10
CA LYS A 43 -16.56 7.22 2.81
C LYS A 43 -16.79 5.79 2.38
N ASP A 44 -17.92 5.55 1.72
CA ASP A 44 -18.21 4.24 1.18
C ASP A 44 -17.20 3.85 0.12
N TYR A 45 -16.96 2.55 -0.01
CA TYR A 45 -15.94 2.03 -0.91
C TYR A 45 -16.14 2.48 -2.36
N SER A 46 -17.41 2.57 -2.80
CA SER A 46 -17.80 3.05 -4.13
C SER A 46 -17.43 4.51 -4.39
N GLN A 47 -17.24 5.32 -3.34
CA GLN A 47 -16.90 6.74 -3.46
C GLN A 47 -15.39 6.98 -3.59
N LEU A 48 -14.58 6.09 -3.03
CA LEU A 48 -13.13 6.28 -2.96
C LEU A 48 -12.43 6.44 -4.32
N PRO A 49 -12.84 5.73 -5.41
CA PRO A 49 -12.26 5.94 -6.73
C PRO A 49 -12.38 7.39 -7.22
N TYR A 50 -13.51 8.05 -6.97
CA TYR A 50 -13.71 9.44 -7.41
C TYR A 50 -12.74 10.40 -6.72
N TYR A 51 -12.48 10.22 -5.42
CA TYR A 51 -11.46 10.99 -4.71
C TYR A 51 -10.07 10.70 -5.26
N LEU A 52 -9.76 9.42 -5.47
CA LEU A 52 -8.45 8.97 -5.92
C LEU A 52 -8.05 9.63 -7.25
N LEU A 53 -9.01 9.78 -8.18
CA LEU A 53 -8.79 10.47 -9.46
C LEU A 53 -8.30 11.91 -9.30
N GLN A 54 -8.76 12.63 -8.27
CA GLN A 54 -8.42 14.04 -8.03
C GLN A 54 -7.02 14.25 -7.46
N PHE A 55 -6.36 13.21 -6.94
CA PHE A 55 -5.05 13.37 -6.30
C PHE A 55 -3.90 13.27 -7.30
N ASN A 56 -2.91 14.17 -7.18
CA ASN A 56 -1.68 14.11 -7.98
C ASN A 56 -0.84 12.87 -7.64
N LEU A 57 -0.82 12.46 -6.37
CA LEU A 57 -0.16 11.25 -5.89
C LEU A 57 -0.87 10.72 -4.65
N THR A 58 -0.44 9.55 -4.20
CA THR A 58 -0.96 8.87 -3.00
C THR A 58 0.15 8.57 -2.02
N MET A 59 -0.18 8.41 -0.74
CA MET A 59 0.80 8.27 0.33
C MET A 59 0.49 7.11 1.28
N ILE A 60 1.54 6.35 1.64
CA ILE A 60 1.56 5.41 2.76
C ILE A 60 2.55 5.92 3.81
N SER A 61 2.06 6.63 4.82
CA SER A 61 2.89 7.29 5.84
C SER A 61 2.77 6.60 7.20
N PHE A 62 3.22 5.35 7.28
CA PHE A 62 3.17 4.58 8.54
C PHE A 62 4.43 4.80 9.36
N LYS A 63 4.28 4.82 10.69
CA LYS A 63 5.41 4.74 11.63
C LYS A 63 6.08 3.39 11.48
N LEU A 64 7.39 3.41 11.27
CA LEU A 64 8.20 2.19 11.16
C LEU A 64 8.43 1.58 12.55
N THR A 65 7.41 0.88 13.03
CA THR A 65 7.42 0.11 14.29
C THR A 65 7.59 -1.38 14.00
N ASN A 66 7.90 -2.19 15.02
CA ASN A 66 7.97 -3.65 14.86
C ASN A 66 6.67 -4.25 14.31
N MET A 67 5.51 -3.69 14.69
CA MET A 67 4.20 -4.11 14.16
C MET A 67 4.09 -3.92 12.64
N ILE A 68 4.67 -2.85 12.10
CA ILE A 68 4.58 -2.50 10.67
C ILE A 68 5.62 -3.26 9.83
N LYS A 69 6.64 -3.89 10.43
CA LYS A 69 7.65 -4.67 9.69
C LYS A 69 7.02 -5.77 8.82
N GLY A 70 5.94 -6.41 9.29
CA GLY A 70 5.17 -7.40 8.53
C GLY A 70 3.96 -6.84 7.79
N GLY A 71 3.78 -5.52 7.77
CA GLY A 71 2.59 -4.89 7.19
C GLY A 71 2.59 -4.95 5.66
N ASP A 72 1.51 -5.48 5.09
CA ASP A 72 1.22 -5.47 3.65
C ASP A 72 -0.05 -4.64 3.38
N PRO A 73 0.04 -3.30 3.29
CA PRO A 73 -1.13 -2.44 3.34
C PRO A 73 -2.00 -2.57 2.09
N ILE A 74 -3.27 -2.93 2.28
CA ILE A 74 -4.27 -3.04 1.19
C ILE A 74 -4.35 -1.75 0.36
N LYS A 75 -4.32 -0.58 1.02
CA LYS A 75 -4.34 0.75 0.36
C LYS A 75 -3.25 0.92 -0.70
N TYR A 76 -2.08 0.32 -0.50
CA TYR A 76 -1.02 0.38 -1.50
C TYR A 76 -1.47 -0.25 -2.82
N TYR A 77 -2.09 -1.43 -2.76
CA TYR A 77 -2.63 -2.14 -3.93
C TYR A 77 -3.75 -1.36 -4.61
N GLU A 78 -4.62 -0.71 -3.85
CA GLU A 78 -5.69 0.14 -4.39
C GLU A 78 -5.11 1.32 -5.19
N TYR A 79 -4.04 1.95 -4.67
CA TYR A 79 -3.39 3.07 -5.35
C TYR A 79 -2.71 2.64 -6.64
N ILE A 80 -1.95 1.55 -6.63
CA ILE A 80 -1.27 1.06 -7.84
C ILE A 80 -2.25 0.47 -8.86
N TYR A 81 -3.39 -0.09 -8.41
CA TYR A 81 -4.46 -0.54 -9.29
C TYR A 81 -5.12 0.63 -10.03
N ALA A 82 -5.26 1.78 -9.38
CA ALA A 82 -5.70 3.02 -10.01
C ALA A 82 -4.57 3.71 -10.82
N GLY A 83 -3.41 3.09 -10.94
CA GLY A 83 -2.24 3.64 -11.61
C GLY A 83 -1.66 4.88 -10.94
N LYS A 84 -2.00 5.19 -9.68
CA LYS A 84 -1.52 6.40 -9.00
C LYS A 84 -0.09 6.24 -8.52
N SER A 85 0.70 7.32 -8.65
CA SER A 85 2.03 7.40 -8.06
C SER A 85 1.93 7.27 -6.54
N VAL A 86 2.82 6.48 -5.93
CA VAL A 86 2.79 6.18 -4.49
C VAL A 86 4.10 6.62 -3.85
N VAL A 87 4.01 7.52 -2.87
CA VAL A 87 5.09 7.79 -1.92
C VAL A 87 4.85 6.99 -0.64
N SER A 88 5.87 6.34 -0.10
CA SER A 88 5.72 5.49 1.09
C SER A 88 6.87 5.71 2.08
N THR A 89 6.60 5.59 3.38
CA THR A 89 7.67 5.22 4.31
C THR A 89 8.23 3.85 3.94
N GLU A 90 9.46 3.55 4.35
CA GLU A 90 10.16 2.34 3.94
C GLU A 90 9.64 1.07 4.62
N ILE A 91 8.40 0.68 4.31
CA ILE A 91 7.79 -0.56 4.75
C ILE A 91 8.48 -1.71 4.01
N TYR A 92 9.03 -2.67 4.76
CA TYR A 92 9.81 -3.78 4.23
C TYR A 92 9.12 -4.52 3.08
N GLU A 93 7.84 -4.90 3.24
CA GLU A 93 7.12 -5.65 2.22
C GLU A 93 6.89 -4.85 0.94
N ILE A 94 6.66 -3.53 1.04
CA ILE A 94 6.54 -2.67 -0.14
C ILE A 94 7.88 -2.54 -0.83
N LYS A 95 8.96 -2.26 -0.08
CA LYS A 95 10.32 -2.17 -0.63
C LYS A 95 10.72 -3.47 -1.31
N ARG A 96 10.48 -4.62 -0.69
CA ARG A 96 10.85 -5.93 -1.23
C ARG A 96 10.11 -6.27 -2.52
N LYS A 97 8.82 -5.93 -2.64
CA LYS A 97 7.98 -6.32 -3.78
C LYS A 97 7.91 -5.29 -4.89
N PHE A 98 8.04 -4.01 -4.56
CA PHE A 98 7.63 -2.89 -5.42
C PHE A 98 8.66 -1.74 -5.44
N ASN A 99 9.94 -2.05 -5.21
CA ASN A 99 11.01 -1.05 -5.17
C ASN A 99 11.08 -0.18 -6.43
N ASN A 100 10.81 -0.77 -7.58
CA ASN A 100 10.89 -0.14 -8.90
C ASN A 100 9.72 0.78 -9.23
N ILE A 101 8.59 0.66 -8.51
CA ILE A 101 7.36 1.43 -8.80
C ILE A 101 6.89 2.29 -7.61
N THR A 102 7.66 2.31 -6.51
CA THR A 102 7.37 3.09 -5.30
C THR A 102 8.45 4.11 -5.05
N TYR A 103 8.07 5.29 -4.57
CA TYR A 103 9.00 6.31 -4.10
C TYR A 103 9.09 6.29 -2.57
N PHE A 104 10.25 5.99 -2.01
CA PHE A 104 10.43 5.92 -0.56
C PHE A 104 10.85 7.24 0.04
N MET A 105 10.17 7.66 1.12
CA MET A 105 10.43 8.90 1.83
C MET A 105 10.55 8.70 3.34
N ASN A 106 11.21 9.67 3.97
CA ASN A 106 11.29 9.86 5.41
C ASN A 106 11.10 11.35 5.74
N TYR A 107 11.22 11.71 7.01
CA TYR A 107 11.04 13.08 7.48
C TYR A 107 11.99 14.09 6.80
N TYR A 108 13.19 13.67 6.40
CA TYR A 108 14.22 14.58 5.88
C TYR A 108 14.08 14.81 4.38
N ASN A 109 13.68 13.79 3.61
CA ASN A 109 13.65 13.86 2.14
C ASN A 109 12.24 13.95 1.53
N CYS A 110 11.18 14.02 2.34
CA CYS A 110 9.80 13.90 1.86
C CYS A 110 9.44 14.84 0.71
N TYR A 111 9.88 16.10 0.75
CA TYR A 111 9.57 17.06 -0.31
C TYR A 111 10.23 16.70 -1.64
N GLN A 112 11.52 16.37 -1.63
CA GLN A 112 12.27 15.96 -2.84
C GLN A 112 11.66 14.70 -3.45
N VAL A 113 11.28 13.73 -2.61
CA VAL A 113 10.68 12.48 -3.07
C VAL A 113 9.29 12.72 -3.67
N ILE A 114 8.48 13.59 -3.07
CA ILE A 114 7.16 13.97 -3.59
C ILE A 114 7.30 14.69 -4.94
N GLU A 115 8.20 15.66 -5.05
CA GLU A 115 8.43 16.39 -6.31
C GLU A 115 8.86 15.44 -7.42
N ARG A 116 9.79 14.54 -7.13
CA ARG A 116 10.21 13.50 -8.07
C ARG A 116 9.06 12.59 -8.48
N ALA A 117 8.26 12.13 -7.52
CA ALA A 117 7.13 11.24 -7.76
C ALA A 117 6.03 11.86 -8.63
N ILE A 118 5.87 13.19 -8.58
CA ILE A 118 4.97 13.96 -9.46
C ILE A 118 5.62 14.15 -10.84
N LYS A 119 6.87 14.61 -10.89
CA LYS A 119 7.57 14.95 -12.14
C LYS A 119 7.76 13.74 -13.05
N GLU A 120 8.08 12.59 -12.47
CA GLU A 120 8.34 11.37 -13.21
C GLU A 120 7.05 10.57 -13.53
N ASP A 121 5.88 11.02 -13.09
CA ASP A 121 4.63 10.32 -13.37
C ASP A 121 4.24 10.46 -14.84
N CYS A 122 4.20 9.33 -15.54
CA CYS A 122 3.84 9.27 -16.96
C CYS A 122 3.03 8.01 -17.26
N PHE A 123 2.51 7.93 -18.49
CA PHE A 123 1.63 6.83 -18.92
C PHE A 123 2.27 5.45 -18.73
N SER A 124 3.55 5.27 -19.09
CA SER A 124 4.24 3.98 -18.93
C SER A 124 4.34 3.56 -17.47
N LYS A 125 4.75 4.46 -16.56
CA LYS A 125 4.81 4.17 -15.11
C LYS A 125 3.42 3.87 -14.52
N ARG A 126 2.36 4.53 -15.01
CA ARG A 126 0.97 4.21 -14.62
C ARG A 126 0.61 2.78 -15.00
N LEU A 127 0.94 2.36 -16.22
CA LEU A 127 0.70 0.99 -16.69
C LEU A 127 1.51 -0.05 -15.88
N GLU A 128 2.76 0.24 -15.55
CA GLU A 128 3.58 -0.65 -14.71
C GLU A 128 2.94 -0.90 -13.35
N ARG A 129 2.44 0.16 -12.69
CA ARG A 129 1.71 0.04 -11.42
C ARG A 129 0.43 -0.78 -11.56
N ILE A 130 -0.34 -0.56 -12.62
CA ILE A 130 -1.58 -1.32 -12.88
C ILE A 130 -1.27 -2.80 -13.12
N ARG A 131 -0.22 -3.13 -13.88
CA ARG A 131 0.23 -4.51 -14.11
C ARG A 131 0.63 -5.18 -12.80
N ALA A 132 1.48 -4.52 -12.01
CA ALA A 132 1.89 -5.02 -10.70
C ALA A 132 0.69 -5.28 -9.77
N ALA A 133 -0.33 -4.42 -9.81
CA ALA A 133 -1.56 -4.60 -9.05
C ALA A 133 -2.35 -5.83 -9.51
N LYS A 134 -2.51 -6.00 -10.83
CA LYS A 134 -3.22 -7.14 -11.44
C LYS A 134 -2.57 -8.47 -11.10
N GLU A 135 -1.24 -8.52 -11.03
CA GLU A 135 -0.46 -9.70 -10.61
C GLU A 135 -0.58 -10.01 -9.10
N ASN A 136 -1.13 -9.08 -8.32
CA ASN A 136 -1.26 -9.18 -6.87
C ASN A 136 -2.71 -9.24 -6.39
N THR A 137 -3.66 -9.56 -7.28
CA THR A 137 -5.07 -9.80 -6.92
C THR A 137 -5.23 -10.97 -5.95
N TRP A 138 -6.34 -10.98 -5.20
CA TRP A 138 -6.65 -12.08 -4.27
C TRP A 138 -6.68 -13.44 -4.96
N SER A 139 -7.30 -13.55 -6.14
CA SER A 139 -7.35 -14.80 -6.89
C SER A 139 -5.96 -15.35 -7.24
N ILE A 140 -5.04 -14.47 -7.65
CA ILE A 140 -3.65 -14.87 -7.94
C ILE A 140 -2.90 -15.26 -6.66
N ARG A 141 -3.07 -14.48 -5.59
CA ARG A 141 -2.46 -14.79 -4.28
C ARG A 141 -2.93 -16.15 -3.78
N VAL A 142 -4.23 -16.42 -3.78
CA VAL A 142 -4.81 -17.71 -3.36
C VAL A 142 -4.24 -18.83 -4.21
N LYS A 143 -4.25 -18.71 -5.54
CA LYS A 143 -3.68 -19.70 -6.45
C LYS A 143 -2.20 -20.01 -6.16
N LYS A 144 -1.39 -18.99 -5.86
CA LYS A 144 0.03 -19.14 -5.51
C LYS A 144 0.21 -19.90 -4.18
N HIS A 145 -0.62 -19.60 -3.18
CA HIS A 145 -0.55 -20.28 -1.88
C HIS A 145 -1.05 -21.73 -1.98
N MET A 146 -2.17 -21.98 -2.69
CA MET A 146 -2.69 -23.33 -2.92
C MET A 146 -1.66 -24.23 -3.61
N ARG A 147 -0.98 -23.73 -4.66
CA ARG A 147 0.10 -24.48 -5.33
C ARG A 147 1.22 -24.87 -4.36
N LYS A 148 1.63 -23.95 -3.46
CA LYS A 148 2.65 -24.25 -2.45
C LYS A 148 2.17 -25.29 -1.44
N LEU A 149 0.93 -25.20 -0.98
CA LEU A 149 0.34 -26.17 -0.06
C LEU A 149 0.30 -27.56 -0.69
N LEU A 150 -0.20 -27.68 -1.93
CA LEU A 150 -0.23 -28.95 -2.67
C LEU A 150 1.18 -29.56 -2.83
N ASN A 151 2.19 -28.73 -3.13
CA ASN A 151 3.58 -29.18 -3.24
C ASN A 151 4.17 -29.67 -1.90
N ILE A 152 3.74 -29.10 -0.76
CA ILE A 152 4.18 -29.56 0.57
C ILE A 152 3.48 -30.89 0.89
N CYS A 153 2.16 -30.97 0.66
CA CYS A 153 1.39 -32.17 0.90
C CYS A 153 1.91 -33.37 0.07
N SER A 154 2.21 -33.17 -1.21
CA SER A 154 2.74 -34.24 -2.07
C SER A 154 4.10 -34.77 -1.57
N LYS A 155 4.99 -33.90 -1.08
CA LYS A 155 6.26 -34.29 -0.47
C LYS A 155 6.08 -35.05 0.85
N LEU A 156 5.16 -34.62 1.70
CA LEU A 156 4.87 -35.30 2.98
C LEU A 156 4.27 -36.70 2.78
N ILE A 157 3.40 -36.87 1.76
CA ILE A 157 2.87 -38.19 1.37
C ILE A 157 4.02 -39.11 0.91
N THR A 158 5.02 -38.57 0.21
CA THR A 158 6.16 -39.35 -0.29
C THR A 158 7.10 -39.84 0.84
N ILE A 159 7.30 -39.05 1.91
CA ILE A 159 8.24 -39.36 3.00
C ILE A 159 7.72 -40.47 3.94
N ARG A 160 6.40 -40.66 4.06
CA ARG A 160 5.82 -41.62 5.02
C ARG A 160 5.62 -43.04 4.48
N GLY A 161 6.14 -43.37 3.30
CA GLY A 161 6.01 -44.73 2.72
C GLY A 161 4.59 -45.14 2.33
N ILE A 162 3.56 -44.35 2.64
CA ILE A 162 2.18 -44.59 2.22
C ILE A 162 1.93 -43.77 0.96
N ARG A 163 2.07 -44.41 -0.21
CA ARG A 163 1.66 -43.85 -1.50
C ARG A 163 0.15 -43.83 -1.60
N ILE A 164 -0.50 -42.75 -1.18
CA ILE A 164 -1.92 -42.52 -1.53
C ILE A 164 -1.96 -41.77 -2.85
N VAL A 165 -2.24 -42.49 -3.93
CA VAL A 165 -2.62 -41.92 -5.22
C VAL A 165 -4.05 -41.39 -5.06
N LEU A 166 -4.22 -40.07 -5.13
CA LEU A 166 -5.53 -39.48 -5.39
C LEU A 166 -5.57 -39.08 -6.86
N LEU A 167 -6.15 -39.95 -7.67
CA LEU A 167 -6.63 -39.59 -9.01
C LEU A 167 -7.97 -38.86 -8.85
N ASN A 168 -8.00 -37.59 -9.28
CA ASN A 168 -9.06 -36.96 -10.08
C ASN A 168 -8.59 -35.57 -10.53
#